data_AF-A0A957M3K6-F1
#
_entry.id   AF-A0A957M3K6-F1
#
_cell.length_a   1.000
_cell.length_b   1.000
_cell.length_c   1.000
_cell.angle_alpha   90.00
_cell.angle_beta   90.00
_cell.angle_gamma   90.00
#
_symmetry.space_group_name_H-M   'P 1'
#
loop_
_entity.id
_entity.type
_entity.pdbx_description
1 polymer ?
#
loop_
_entity_poly.entity_id
_entity_poly.type
_entity_poly.pdbx_seq_one_letter_code
_entity_poly.pdbx_strand_id
1 'polypeptide(L)'
;QQLELPSAPQPAIFYDERQDRPQPRLDRMAGSIPGMATVVGRLRPDPLLHYKFMALGHNTIRGAAGGSLLNAELLVAQGYLGQEAAALAKSAVIA
;
A
#
# COMPACT_ATOMS: atom_id res chain seq x y z
N GLN A 1 -1.87 -8.49 -1.37
CA GLN A 1 -1.33 -8.65 -2.74
C GLN A 1 -1.70 -10.00 -3.32
N GLN A 2 -1.32 -11.11 -2.67
CA GLN A 2 -1.60 -12.48 -3.17
C GLN A 2 -3.09 -12.79 -3.35
N LEU A 3 -3.95 -12.23 -2.49
CA LEU A 3 -5.41 -12.35 -2.59
C LEU A 3 -6.04 -11.35 -3.58
N GLU A 4 -5.22 -10.56 -4.29
CA GLU A 4 -5.68 -9.57 -5.28
C GLU A 4 -6.80 -8.64 -4.76
N LEU A 5 -6.73 -8.28 -3.47
CA LEU A 5 -7.74 -7.42 -2.84
C LEU A 5 -7.83 -6.06 -3.57
N PRO A 6 -9.04 -5.48 -3.70
CA PRO A 6 -9.26 -4.28 -4.53
C PRO A 6 -8.36 -3.10 -4.19
N SER A 7 -8.12 -2.85 -2.90
CA SER A 7 -7.29 -1.74 -2.43
C SER A 7 -5.82 -2.12 -2.23
N ALA A 8 -5.41 -3.36 -2.57
CA ALA A 8 -4.03 -3.79 -2.41
C ALA A 8 -3.13 -3.21 -3.52
N PRO A 9 -2.10 -2.41 -3.19
CA PRO A 9 -1.18 -1.89 -4.20
C PRO A 9 -0.29 -3.00 -4.77
N GLN A 10 -0.02 -2.91 -6.07
CA GLN A 10 0.87 -3.79 -6.83
C GLN A 10 1.90 -2.92 -7.58
N PRO A 11 3.17 -2.85 -7.13
CA PRO A 11 3.74 -3.51 -5.95
C PRO A 11 3.39 -2.81 -4.62
N ALA A 12 3.56 -3.52 -3.50
CA ALA A 12 3.40 -2.96 -2.16
C ALA A 12 4.49 -1.93 -1.80
N ILE A 13 5.71 -2.20 -2.28
CA ILE A 13 6.89 -1.35 -2.17
C ILE A 13 7.26 -0.94 -3.58
N PHE A 14 7.20 0.36 -3.86
CA PHE A 14 7.65 0.93 -5.12
C PHE A 14 9.06 1.48 -4.93
N TYR A 15 10.05 0.89 -5.59
CA TYR A 15 11.43 1.36 -5.52
C TYR A 15 11.68 2.40 -6.61
N ASP A 16 12.21 3.56 -6.22
CA ASP A 16 12.56 4.66 -7.11
C ASP A 16 14.07 4.85 -7.14
N GLU A 17 14.66 4.65 -8.32
CA GLU A 17 16.11 4.73 -8.54
C GLU A 17 16.64 6.16 -8.63
N ARG A 18 15.76 7.15 -8.81
CA ARG A 18 16.17 8.55 -8.93
C ARG A 18 16.79 9.03 -7.62
N GLN A 19 17.95 9.68 -7.70
CA GLN A 19 18.74 10.07 -6.52
C GLN A 19 18.04 11.08 -5.60
N ASP A 20 17.11 11.87 -6.13
CA ASP A 20 16.35 12.90 -5.42
C ASP A 20 15.02 12.38 -4.83
N ARG A 21 14.77 11.07 -4.85
CA ARG A 21 13.50 10.45 -4.44
C ARG A 21 13.63 9.57 -3.20
N PRO A 22 12.55 9.36 -2.44
CA PRO A 22 11.23 10.00 -2.54
C PRO A 22 11.19 11.44 -1.98
N GLN A 23 10.19 12.21 -2.42
CA GLN A 23 9.81 13.53 -1.92
C GLN A 23 8.32 13.54 -1.52
N PRO A 24 7.96 13.98 -0.29
CA PRO A 24 6.59 13.89 0.21
C PRO A 24 5.53 14.50 -0.72
N ARG A 25 5.81 15.66 -1.32
CA ARG A 25 4.84 16.33 -2.20
C ARG A 25 4.61 15.61 -3.53
N LEU A 26 5.65 14.96 -4.05
CA LEU A 26 5.64 14.42 -5.41
C LEU A 26 5.28 12.93 -5.43
N ASP A 27 5.64 12.20 -4.39
CA ASP A 27 5.61 10.74 -4.42
C ASP A 27 4.58 10.13 -3.44
N ARG A 28 3.90 10.93 -2.61
CA ARG A 28 2.90 10.41 -1.64
C ARG A 28 1.70 9.70 -2.28
N MET A 29 1.42 9.93 -3.55
CA MET A 29 0.31 9.29 -4.29
C MET A 29 0.78 8.18 -5.25
N ALA A 30 2.07 7.80 -5.21
CA ALA A 30 2.60 6.77 -6.09
C ALA A 30 2.00 5.38 -5.82
N GLY A 31 2.11 4.48 -6.81
CA GLY A 31 1.59 3.12 -6.78
C GLY A 31 0.34 2.92 -7.65
N SER A 32 -0.02 1.67 -7.90
CA SER A 32 -1.21 1.29 -8.70
C SER A 32 -2.52 1.75 -8.04
N ILE A 33 -2.55 1.73 -6.70
CA ILE A 33 -3.60 2.32 -5.88
C ILE A 33 -3.02 3.58 -5.24
N PRO A 34 -3.50 4.79 -5.61
CA PRO A 34 -2.87 6.05 -5.21
C PRO A 34 -2.73 6.19 -3.69
N GLY A 35 -1.49 6.36 -3.22
CA GLY A 35 -1.15 6.57 -1.82
C GLY A 35 -1.19 5.33 -0.92
N MET A 36 -1.40 4.15 -1.51
CA MET A 36 -1.34 2.87 -0.79
C MET A 36 0.04 2.21 -0.83
N ALA A 37 0.85 2.47 -1.86
CA ALA A 37 2.22 1.93 -1.92
C ALA A 37 3.17 2.69 -0.98
N THR A 38 4.18 1.99 -0.46
CA THR A 38 5.33 2.63 0.20
C THR A 38 6.41 2.88 -0.84
N VAL A 39 6.84 4.12 -1.00
CA VAL A 39 7.93 4.47 -1.91
C VAL A 39 9.25 4.36 -1.17
N VAL A 40 10.19 3.60 -1.71
CA VAL A 40 11.55 3.46 -1.18
C VAL A 40 12.54 4.02 -2.20
N GLY A 41 13.54 4.76 -1.75
CA GLY A 41 14.57 5.32 -2.63
C GLY A 41 15.89 5.56 -1.90
N ARG A 42 16.92 5.91 -2.66
CA ARG A 42 18.30 6.17 -2.16
C ARG A 42 18.89 5.02 -1.35
N LEU A 43 18.55 3.78 -1.73
CA LEU A 43 19.16 2.59 -1.15
C LEU A 43 20.66 2.60 -1.45
N ARG A 44 21.48 2.55 -0.40
CA ARG A 44 22.94 2.54 -0.52
C ARG A 44 23.58 1.85 0.69
N PRO A 45 24.81 1.35 0.55
CA PRO A 45 25.55 0.81 1.68
C PRO A 45 25.67 1.82 2.83
N ASP A 46 25.64 1.30 4.05
CA ASP A 46 25.90 2.05 5.26
C ASP A 46 26.98 1.33 6.09
N PRO A 47 28.04 2.02 6.53
CA PRO A 47 29.15 1.37 7.24
C PRO A 47 28.78 0.82 8.62
N LEU A 48 27.62 1.19 9.18
CA LEU A 48 27.17 0.73 10.49
C LEU A 48 26.10 -0.37 10.39
N LEU A 49 25.06 -0.15 9.56
CA LEU A 49 23.87 -1.00 9.50
C LEU A 49 23.70 -1.73 8.16
N HIS A 50 24.78 -1.90 7.40
CA HIS A 50 24.84 -2.50 6.05
C HIS A 50 24.20 -1.66 4.95
N TYR A 51 22.99 -1.13 5.17
CA TYR A 51 22.26 -0.31 4.20
C TYR A 51 21.48 0.82 4.86
N LYS A 52 21.29 1.91 4.10
CA LYS A 52 20.36 2.99 4.42
C LYS A 52 19.57 3.39 3.19
N PHE A 53 18.34 3.83 3.43
CA PHE A 53 17.38 4.25 2.41
C PHE A 53 16.41 5.27 3.00
N MET A 54 15.55 5.83 2.16
CA MET A 54 14.41 6.64 2.60
C MET A 54 13.12 5.88 2.25
N ALA A 55 12.16 5.89 3.16
CA ALA A 55 10.83 5.33 2.95
C ALA A 55 9.78 6.44 3.12
N LEU A 56 8.82 6.49 2.19
CA LEU A 56 7.70 7.42 2.22
C LEU A 56 6.39 6.63 2.11
N GLY A 57 5.48 6.89 3.04
CA GLY A 57 4.10 6.44 2.95
C GLY A 57 3.13 7.60 3.20
N HIS A 58 1.94 7.53 2.62
CA HIS A 58 0.89 8.52 2.89
C HIS A 58 0.24 8.22 4.24
N ASN A 59 0.40 9.10 5.22
CA ASN A 59 -0.04 8.88 6.60
C ASN A 59 -1.57 8.73 6.72
N THR A 60 -2.38 9.50 5.99
CA THR A 60 -3.85 9.41 6.08
C THR A 60 -4.48 8.36 5.17
N ILE A 61 -3.78 7.91 4.12
CA ILE A 61 -4.25 6.84 3.22
C ILE A 61 -3.67 5.52 3.70
N ARG A 62 -2.43 5.17 3.33
CA ARG A 62 -1.80 3.91 3.77
C ARG A 62 -1.69 3.80 5.28
N GLY A 63 -1.34 4.89 5.97
CA GLY A 63 -1.15 4.89 7.43
C GLY A 63 -2.44 4.96 8.25
N ALA A 64 -3.59 5.19 7.62
CA ALA A 64 -4.88 5.29 8.30
C ALA A 64 -6.01 4.67 7.48
N ALA A 65 -6.80 5.47 6.75
CA ALA A 65 -8.08 5.03 6.19
C ALA A 65 -7.92 3.90 5.16
N GLY A 66 -6.95 4.01 4.25
CA GLY A 66 -6.67 2.98 3.25
C GLY A 66 -6.14 1.69 3.87
N GLY A 67 -5.33 1.78 4.93
CA GLY A 67 -4.91 0.61 5.70
C GLY A 67 -6.09 -0.11 6.37
N SER A 68 -7.00 0.65 7.00
CA SER A 68 -8.22 0.09 7.59
C SER A 68 -9.15 -0.54 6.55
N LEU A 69 -9.30 0.09 5.38
CA LEU A 69 -10.07 -0.47 4.26
C LEU A 69 -9.48 -1.80 3.78
N LEU A 70 -8.17 -1.84 3.57
CA LEU A 70 -7.49 -3.07 3.14
C LEU A 70 -7.60 -4.19 4.19
N ASN A 71 -7.58 -3.85 5.48
CA ASN A 71 -7.86 -4.82 6.55
C ASN A 71 -9.30 -5.33 6.50
N ALA A 72 -10.29 -4.47 6.23
CA ALA A 72 -11.68 -4.89 6.10
C ALA A 72 -11.87 -5.83 4.89
N GLU A 73 -11.28 -5.51 3.75
CA GLU A 73 -11.27 -6.38 2.56
C GLU A 73 -10.65 -7.75 2.88
N LEU A 74 -9.56 -7.78 3.65
CA LEU A 74 -8.92 -9.02 4.10
C LEU A 74 -9.85 -9.84 4.99
N LEU A 75 -10.53 -9.22 5.96
CA LEU A 75 -11.46 -9.92 6.87
C LEU A 75 -12.63 -10.54 6.11
N VAL A 76 -13.16 -9.84 5.09
CA VAL A 76 -14.17 -10.41 4.19
C VAL A 76 -13.61 -11.61 3.41
N ALA A 77 -12.44 -11.45 2.78
CA ALA A 77 -11.81 -12.50 1.99
C ALA A 77 -11.48 -13.76 2.80
N GLN A 78 -11.17 -13.60 4.09
CA GLN A 78 -10.90 -14.71 5.02
C GLN A 78 -12.16 -15.29 5.68
N GLY A 79 -13.34 -14.73 5.40
CA GLY A 79 -14.62 -15.25 5.91
C GLY A 79 -14.96 -14.85 7.36
N TYR A 80 -14.21 -13.92 7.98
CA TYR A 80 -14.45 -13.50 9.36
C TYR A 80 -15.72 -12.66 9.55
N LEU A 81 -16.26 -12.09 8.47
CA LEU A 81 -17.45 -11.22 8.51
C LEU A 81 -18.73 -11.90 7.99
N GLY A 82 -18.70 -13.20 7.70
CA GLY A 82 -19.86 -13.97 7.25
C GLY A 82 -20.24 -13.79 5.77
N GLN A 83 -21.26 -14.54 5.32
CA GLN A 83 -21.64 -14.62 3.91
C GLN A 83 -22.31 -13.35 3.37
N GLU A 84 -23.05 -12.64 4.23
CA GLU A 84 -23.75 -11.40 3.85
C GLU A 84 -22.75 -10.29 3.48
N ALA A 85 -21.71 -10.10 4.32
CA ALA A 85 -20.63 -9.17 4.03
C ALA A 85 -19.87 -9.53 2.74
N ALA A 86 -19.65 -10.82 2.48
CA ALA A 86 -19.03 -11.29 1.25
C ALA A 86 -19.90 -11.04 0.00
N ALA A 87 -21.23 -11.16 0.11
CA ALA A 87 -22.16 -10.86 -0.98
C ALA A 87 -22.20 -9.35 -1.29
N LEU A 88 -22.24 -8.51 -0.25
CA LEU A 88 -22.16 -7.04 -0.36
C LEU A 88 -20.85 -6.56 -0.98
N ALA A 89 -19.71 -7.16 -0.59
CA ALA A 89 -18.42 -6.80 -1.17
C ALA A 89 -18.36 -7.12 -2.68
N LYS A 90 -18.96 -8.24 -3.11
CA LYS A 90 -19.02 -8.60 -4.53
C LYS A 90 -19.89 -7.66 -5.36
N SER A 91 -20.98 -7.13 -4.81
CA SER A 91 -21.85 -6.20 -5.55
C SER A 91 -21.25 -4.80 -5.64
N ALA A 92 -20.51 -4.34 -4.63
CA ALA A 92 -19.89 -3.01 -4.59
C ALA A 92 -18.75 -2.83 -5.62
N VAL A 93 -18.10 -3.91 -6.06
CA VAL A 93 -17.00 -3.87 -7.04
C VAL A 93 -17.49 -3.78 -8.51
N ILE A 94 -18.79 -3.98 -8.75
CA ILE A 94 -19.40 -4.00 -10.10
C ILE A 94 -19.95 -2.61 -10.51
N ALA A 95 -20.01 -1.64 -9.59
CA ALA A 95 -20.45 -0.26 -9.84
C ALA A 95 -19.26 0.68 -10.06
#